data_AF-A0AAU0L7L8-F1
#
_entry.id   AF-A0AAU0L7L8-F1
#
_cell.length_a   1.000
_cell.length_b   1.000
_cell.length_c   1.000
_cell.angle_alpha   90.00
_cell.angle_beta   90.00
_cell.angle_gamma   90.00
#
_symmetry.space_group_name_H-M   'P 1'
#
loop_
_entity.id
_entity.type
_entity.pdbx_description
1 polymer ?
#
loop_
_entity_poly.entity_id
_entity_poly.type
_entity_poly.pdbx_seq_one_letter_code
_entity_poly.pdbx_strand_id
1 'polypeptide(L)'
;MTPRKSTFAPLSRIFAFAIELDGVDRVLSVVRRHLGMDVAFVARFREADRVLEHVDESTGGVIFRQQKIPLNEGYCQKVVNGELPQLIPDTSRLPAAQGIPETHTIPIGSHLSVPIRLDDNRLYGTLCCFSHQPNPALGEHDMSLLRAFSDLLGLHFSATSAVQHARDKAANEIRLAMQGNALRPVFQPVYTIATGKLHGFECLSRFDLEPFRPPDQWFKAAHEVGLGLELERHAIDTALGALGRLPTDWLLAVNCSPQLIQSGQLPRLLGSDQDLSRVTLEITEHAAVDDYRALADALAPLRRRGATLAVDDAGAGYSSMRHILHLQPDMIKLDMSITHDVDTDRSRRALAKGLTSFAHEIGSVVVAEGVETAEEFNALASLGVDLAQGYFFAKPMGSAQALAMGLARA
;
A
#
# COMPACT_ATOMS: atom_id res chain seq x y z
N MET A 1 -30.13 -42.10 8.91
CA MET A 1 -28.71 -42.11 8.51
C MET A 1 -28.37 -40.73 7.99
N THR A 2 -27.74 -39.92 8.84
CA THR A 2 -27.29 -38.55 8.55
C THR A 2 -25.97 -38.58 7.76
N PRO A 3 -25.77 -37.71 6.76
CA PRO A 3 -24.54 -37.70 5.99
C PRO A 3 -23.41 -37.08 6.82
N ARG A 4 -22.25 -37.76 6.85
CA ARG A 4 -21.01 -37.26 7.45
C ARG A 4 -20.59 -35.98 6.71
N LYS A 5 -20.58 -34.85 7.41
CA LYS A 5 -19.91 -33.62 6.96
C LYS A 5 -18.40 -33.88 6.91
N SER A 6 -17.81 -33.67 5.74
CA SER A 6 -16.37 -33.73 5.50
C SER A 6 -15.65 -32.64 6.30
N THR A 7 -14.76 -33.05 7.20
CA THR A 7 -13.90 -32.19 8.03
C THR A 7 -12.49 -32.09 7.44
N PHE A 8 -12.35 -31.60 6.20
CA PHE A 8 -11.04 -31.38 5.56
C PHE A 8 -10.58 -29.90 5.55
N ALA A 9 -11.30 -29.00 6.21
CA ALA A 9 -10.99 -27.57 6.24
C ALA A 9 -9.83 -27.07 7.16
N PRO A 10 -9.27 -27.84 8.14
CA PRO A 10 -8.23 -27.27 9.02
C PRO A 10 -6.79 -27.40 8.49
N LEU A 11 -6.48 -28.38 7.63
CA LEU A 11 -5.11 -28.60 7.15
C LEU A 11 -4.64 -27.56 6.11
N SER A 12 -5.55 -27.09 5.26
CA SER A 12 -5.24 -26.08 4.23
C SER A 12 -4.80 -24.73 4.82
N ARG A 13 -5.39 -24.32 5.95
CA ARG A 13 -5.02 -23.09 6.67
C ARG A 13 -3.68 -23.19 7.38
N ILE A 14 -3.34 -24.34 7.94
CA ILE A 14 -2.06 -24.56 8.63
C ILE A 14 -0.91 -24.58 7.61
N PHE A 15 -1.14 -25.13 6.42
CA PHE A 15 -0.13 -25.16 5.35
C PHE A 15 0.00 -23.87 4.56
N ALA A 16 -1.09 -23.12 4.33
CA ALA A 16 -1.03 -21.80 3.71
C ALA A 16 -0.15 -20.81 4.49
N PHE A 17 0.00 -21.01 5.81
CA PHE A 17 0.85 -20.21 6.67
C PHE A 17 2.32 -20.67 6.70
N ALA A 18 2.63 -21.89 6.23
CA ALA A 18 3.94 -22.53 6.40
C ALA A 18 4.87 -22.46 5.18
N ILE A 19 4.39 -21.95 4.04
CA ILE A 19 5.17 -21.80 2.81
C ILE A 19 5.58 -20.32 2.69
N GLU A 20 6.66 -19.95 3.39
CA GLU A 20 7.43 -18.73 3.12
C GLU A 20 8.01 -18.77 1.69
N LEU A 21 8.68 -17.70 1.23
CA LEU A 21 9.24 -17.55 -0.13
C LEU A 21 10.06 -18.77 -0.65
N ASP A 22 10.61 -19.61 0.24
CA ASP A 22 11.38 -20.82 -0.09
C ASP A 22 10.59 -22.14 -0.02
N GLY A 23 9.29 -22.11 0.31
CA GLY A 23 8.55 -23.31 0.63
C GLY A 23 8.26 -24.22 -0.58
N VAL A 24 8.12 -23.65 -1.79
CA VAL A 24 7.98 -24.44 -3.03
C VAL A 24 9.28 -25.20 -3.34
N ASP A 25 10.44 -24.55 -3.18
CA ASP A 25 11.74 -25.19 -3.42
C ASP A 25 11.99 -26.32 -2.41
N ARG A 26 11.57 -26.16 -1.15
CA ARG A 26 11.58 -27.25 -0.15
C ARG A 26 10.67 -28.40 -0.54
N VAL A 27 9.46 -28.11 -1.03
CA VAL A 27 8.52 -29.14 -1.53
C VAL A 27 9.17 -29.93 -2.67
N LEU A 28 9.76 -29.25 -3.65
CA LEU A 28 10.47 -29.91 -4.75
C LEU A 28 11.61 -30.79 -4.27
N SER A 29 12.40 -30.30 -3.31
CA SER A 29 13.46 -31.10 -2.70
C SER A 29 12.95 -32.33 -1.96
N VAL A 30 11.78 -32.27 -1.32
CA VAL A 30 11.18 -33.44 -0.66
C VAL A 30 10.69 -34.44 -1.71
N VAL A 31 9.95 -33.96 -2.72
CA VAL A 31 9.42 -34.78 -3.81
C VAL A 31 10.56 -35.51 -4.53
N ARG A 32 11.60 -34.78 -4.95
CA ARG A 32 12.74 -35.35 -5.67
C ARG A 32 13.43 -36.45 -4.87
N ARG A 33 13.76 -36.18 -3.61
CA ARG A 33 14.46 -37.14 -2.75
C ARG A 33 13.61 -38.37 -2.42
N HIS A 34 12.32 -38.18 -2.18
CA HIS A 34 11.42 -39.28 -1.82
C HIS A 34 11.17 -40.22 -3.02
N LEU A 35 11.00 -39.65 -4.21
CA LEU A 35 10.80 -40.43 -5.44
C LEU A 35 12.11 -40.99 -6.02
N GLY A 36 13.27 -40.63 -5.46
CA GLY A 36 14.58 -41.03 -5.98
C GLY A 36 14.84 -40.48 -7.39
N MET A 37 14.39 -39.27 -7.67
CA MET A 37 14.50 -38.65 -9.00
C MET A 37 15.73 -37.74 -9.10
N ASP A 38 16.27 -37.54 -10.30
CA ASP A 38 17.42 -36.64 -10.50
C ASP A 38 17.01 -35.16 -10.51
N VAL A 39 15.79 -34.87 -10.95
CA VAL A 39 15.26 -33.53 -11.14
C VAL A 39 13.77 -33.47 -10.77
N ALA A 40 13.36 -32.41 -10.07
CA ALA A 40 11.96 -32.04 -9.87
C ALA A 40 11.76 -30.55 -10.17
N PHE A 41 10.66 -30.18 -10.83
CA PHE A 41 10.40 -28.80 -11.21
C PHE A 41 8.91 -28.46 -11.31
N VAL A 42 8.60 -27.18 -11.14
CA VAL A 42 7.30 -26.59 -11.46
C VAL A 42 7.44 -25.79 -12.76
N ALA A 43 6.66 -26.17 -13.76
CA ALA A 43 6.55 -25.40 -15.01
C ALA A 43 5.21 -24.68 -15.06
N ARG A 44 5.22 -23.34 -15.03
CA ARG A 44 4.01 -22.52 -15.22
C ARG A 44 3.72 -22.34 -16.71
N PHE A 45 2.48 -22.56 -17.10
CA PHE A 45 2.05 -22.36 -18.48
C PHE A 45 1.61 -20.91 -18.71
N ARG A 46 1.95 -20.37 -19.86
CA ARG A 46 1.54 -19.06 -20.37
C ARG A 46 0.94 -19.25 -21.76
N GLU A 47 0.49 -18.17 -22.39
CA GLU A 47 -0.18 -18.24 -23.69
C GLU A 47 0.71 -18.84 -24.80
N ALA A 48 2.02 -18.57 -24.77
CA ALA A 48 2.96 -18.98 -25.83
C ALA A 48 4.05 -19.95 -25.37
N ASP A 49 4.40 -19.93 -24.08
CA ASP A 49 5.51 -20.71 -23.52
C ASP A 49 5.15 -21.32 -22.17
N ARG A 50 6.05 -22.14 -21.65
CA ARG A 50 6.10 -22.49 -20.22
C ARG A 50 7.39 -21.97 -19.63
N VAL A 51 7.33 -21.58 -18.36
CA VAL A 51 8.50 -21.12 -17.60
C VAL A 51 8.74 -22.03 -16.42
N LEU A 52 9.98 -22.50 -16.27
CA LEU A 52 10.41 -23.28 -15.11
C LEU A 52 10.59 -22.35 -13.91
N GLU A 53 9.51 -22.12 -13.15
CA GLU A 53 9.53 -21.15 -12.05
C GLU A 53 10.33 -21.65 -10.84
N HIS A 54 10.39 -22.96 -10.65
CA HIS A 54 11.11 -23.64 -9.58
C HIS A 54 11.75 -24.93 -10.10
N VAL A 55 13.00 -25.18 -9.72
CA VAL A 55 13.79 -26.34 -10.14
C VAL A 55 14.63 -26.79 -8.96
N ASP A 56 14.58 -28.08 -8.63
CA ASP A 56 15.50 -28.75 -7.72
C ASP A 56 16.16 -29.91 -8.48
N GLU A 57 17.49 -29.91 -8.56
CA GLU A 57 18.27 -30.88 -9.32
C GLU A 57 19.53 -31.34 -8.58
N SER A 58 20.04 -32.53 -8.92
CA SER A 58 21.28 -33.07 -8.33
C SER A 58 22.39 -33.43 -9.32
N THR A 59 22.18 -33.29 -10.63
CA THR A 59 23.06 -33.91 -11.65
C THR A 59 23.68 -32.97 -12.69
N GLY A 60 23.47 -31.64 -12.61
CA GLY A 60 24.33 -30.66 -13.27
C GLY A 60 23.73 -29.84 -14.43
N GLY A 61 22.65 -29.09 -14.18
CA GLY A 61 22.37 -27.82 -14.86
C GLY A 61 21.61 -27.87 -16.19
N VAL A 62 21.05 -29.03 -16.58
CA VAL A 62 20.41 -29.16 -17.91
C VAL A 62 19.12 -28.33 -18.02
N ILE A 63 18.43 -28.16 -16.89
CA ILE A 63 17.32 -27.22 -16.76
C ILE A 63 17.58 -26.25 -15.61
N PHE A 64 17.09 -25.01 -15.72
CA PHE A 64 17.34 -23.98 -14.72
C PHE A 64 16.12 -23.09 -14.49
N ARG A 65 16.09 -22.44 -13.32
CA ARG A 65 15.01 -21.51 -12.94
C ARG A 65 14.89 -20.38 -13.97
N GLN A 66 13.66 -19.99 -14.29
CA GLN A 66 13.29 -19.00 -15.31
C GLN A 66 13.59 -19.39 -16.76
N GLN A 67 14.01 -20.63 -17.03
CA GLN A 67 14.10 -21.13 -18.40
C GLN A 67 12.72 -21.12 -19.07
N LYS A 68 12.64 -20.54 -20.27
CA LYS A 68 11.43 -20.51 -21.10
C LYS A 68 11.51 -21.59 -22.16
N ILE A 69 10.43 -22.35 -22.32
CA ILE A 69 10.34 -23.43 -23.30
C ILE A 69 9.02 -23.30 -24.06
N PRO A 70 9.00 -23.37 -25.40
CA PRO A 70 7.77 -23.35 -26.19
C PRO A 70 6.76 -24.39 -25.69
N LEU A 71 5.47 -24.01 -25.62
CA LEU A 71 4.46 -24.84 -24.94
C LEU A 71 4.27 -26.21 -25.62
N ASN A 72 4.45 -26.29 -26.93
CA ASN A 72 4.32 -27.49 -27.74
C ASN A 72 5.53 -28.45 -27.68
N GLU A 73 6.63 -28.04 -27.06
CA GLU A 73 7.86 -28.85 -26.92
C GLU A 73 7.88 -29.64 -25.60
N GLY A 74 8.61 -30.74 -25.55
CA GLY A 74 8.80 -31.54 -24.33
C GLY A 74 7.55 -32.29 -23.83
N TYR A 75 7.59 -32.68 -22.56
CA TYR A 75 6.63 -33.63 -21.97
C TYR A 75 5.40 -32.97 -21.36
N CYS A 76 5.56 -31.80 -20.71
CA CYS A 76 4.56 -31.22 -19.81
C CYS A 76 3.18 -31.04 -20.47
N GLN A 77 3.12 -30.34 -21.61
CA GLN A 77 1.86 -30.08 -22.32
C GLN A 77 1.25 -31.36 -22.89
N LYS A 78 2.09 -32.28 -23.38
CA LYS A 78 1.64 -33.58 -23.91
C LYS A 78 0.96 -34.42 -22.84
N VAL A 79 1.49 -34.41 -21.61
CA VAL A 79 0.86 -35.06 -20.46
C VAL A 79 -0.47 -34.38 -20.10
N VAL A 80 -0.54 -33.05 -20.11
CA VAL A 80 -1.78 -32.30 -19.86
C VAL A 80 -2.85 -32.61 -20.91
N ASN A 81 -2.47 -32.73 -22.18
CA ASN A 81 -3.37 -33.06 -23.30
C ASN A 81 -3.77 -34.54 -23.33
N GLY A 82 -3.16 -35.39 -22.50
CA GLY A 82 -3.38 -36.85 -22.54
C GLY A 82 -2.66 -37.57 -23.69
N GLU A 83 -1.74 -36.91 -24.39
CA GLU A 83 -0.89 -37.50 -25.43
C GLU A 83 0.22 -38.40 -24.86
N LEU A 84 0.62 -38.15 -23.61
CA LEU A 84 1.57 -38.97 -22.85
C LEU A 84 0.95 -39.38 -21.51
N PRO A 85 1.28 -40.59 -21.00
CA PRO A 85 0.90 -40.97 -19.65
C PRO A 85 1.64 -40.11 -18.61
N GLN A 86 1.01 -39.91 -17.47
CA GLN A 86 1.57 -39.14 -16.35
C GLN A 86 2.74 -39.85 -15.66
N LEU A 87 2.84 -41.18 -15.79
CA LEU A 87 3.90 -42.02 -15.26
C LEU A 87 4.58 -42.77 -16.41
N ILE A 88 5.88 -42.57 -16.59
CA ILE A 88 6.71 -43.27 -17.57
C ILE A 88 7.94 -43.82 -16.84
N PRO A 89 7.91 -45.07 -16.36
CA PRO A 89 9.05 -45.70 -15.68
C PRO A 89 10.26 -45.92 -16.60
N ASP A 90 10.03 -46.05 -17.91
CA ASP A 90 11.06 -46.29 -18.92
C ASP A 90 10.63 -45.65 -20.26
N THR A 91 11.23 -44.52 -20.61
CA THR A 91 10.91 -43.77 -21.82
C THR A 91 11.32 -44.51 -23.10
N SER A 92 12.29 -45.42 -23.04
CA SER A 92 12.72 -46.23 -24.19
C SER A 92 11.61 -47.15 -24.70
N ARG A 93 10.67 -47.52 -23.83
CA ARG A 93 9.55 -48.41 -24.16
C ARG A 93 8.32 -47.69 -24.71
N LEU A 94 8.34 -46.35 -24.74
CA LEU A 94 7.20 -45.56 -25.17
C LEU A 94 7.52 -44.81 -26.48
N PRO A 95 7.00 -45.26 -27.63
CA PRO A 95 7.28 -44.61 -28.92
C PRO A 95 6.97 -43.11 -28.95
N ALA A 96 5.89 -42.70 -28.28
CA ALA A 96 5.51 -41.28 -28.16
C ALA A 96 6.55 -40.44 -27.41
N ALA A 97 7.24 -41.00 -26.40
CA ALA A 97 8.35 -40.32 -25.73
C ALA A 97 9.62 -40.29 -26.59
N GLN A 98 9.89 -41.34 -27.35
CA GLN A 98 11.06 -41.39 -28.24
C GLN A 98 11.05 -40.33 -29.34
N GLY A 99 9.87 -39.83 -29.73
CA GLY A 99 9.71 -38.71 -30.67
C GLY A 99 9.93 -37.32 -30.08
N ILE A 100 10.20 -37.20 -28.78
CA ILE A 100 10.45 -35.93 -28.10
C ILE A 100 11.97 -35.68 -28.08
N PRO A 101 12.47 -34.55 -28.60
CA PRO A 101 13.92 -34.28 -28.65
C PRO A 101 14.62 -34.37 -27.29
N GLU A 102 13.98 -33.89 -26.22
CA GLU A 102 14.50 -33.87 -24.85
C GLU A 102 14.79 -35.26 -24.29
N THR A 103 14.14 -36.30 -24.80
CA THR A 103 14.40 -37.71 -24.43
C THR A 103 15.85 -38.10 -24.72
N HIS A 104 16.46 -37.51 -25.76
CA HIS A 104 17.81 -37.84 -26.20
C HIS A 104 18.82 -36.77 -25.80
N THR A 105 18.42 -35.49 -25.80
CA THR A 105 19.33 -34.38 -25.48
C THR A 105 19.51 -34.16 -23.98
N ILE A 106 18.51 -34.49 -23.16
CA ILE A 106 18.51 -34.41 -21.67
C ILE A 106 18.54 -35.83 -21.05
N PRO A 107 19.01 -36.83 -21.81
CA PRO A 107 18.72 -38.27 -21.66
C PRO A 107 17.61 -38.69 -20.68
N ILE A 108 16.36 -38.27 -20.88
CA ILE A 108 15.26 -38.57 -19.95
C ILE A 108 14.92 -40.07 -20.00
N GLY A 109 15.31 -40.84 -18.98
CA GLY A 109 15.09 -42.28 -18.86
C GLY A 109 13.78 -42.67 -18.15
N SER A 110 13.35 -41.88 -17.17
CA SER A 110 12.05 -42.01 -16.51
C SER A 110 11.44 -40.65 -16.20
N HIS A 111 10.11 -40.55 -16.17
CA HIS A 111 9.39 -39.29 -16.05
C HIS A 111 8.06 -39.45 -15.32
N LEU A 112 7.77 -38.53 -14.38
CA LEU A 112 6.46 -38.32 -13.80
C LEU A 112 6.02 -36.87 -14.04
N SER A 113 4.75 -36.65 -14.34
CA SER A 113 4.19 -35.31 -14.46
C SER A 113 2.72 -35.29 -14.12
N VAL A 114 2.31 -34.31 -13.33
CA VAL A 114 0.91 -34.07 -12.98
C VAL A 114 0.56 -32.60 -13.23
N PRO A 115 -0.68 -32.31 -13.69
CA PRO A 115 -1.15 -30.94 -13.80
C PRO A 115 -1.31 -30.31 -12.41
N ILE A 116 -0.84 -29.08 -12.26
CA ILE A 116 -1.14 -28.23 -11.10
C ILE A 116 -2.37 -27.41 -11.48
N ARG A 117 -3.44 -27.56 -10.71
CA ARG A 117 -4.69 -26.81 -10.88
C ARG A 117 -4.89 -25.87 -9.70
N LEU A 118 -5.36 -24.68 -9.99
CA LEU A 118 -5.76 -23.70 -8.97
C LEU A 118 -7.09 -24.13 -8.32
N ASP A 119 -7.46 -23.45 -7.25
CA ASP A 119 -8.71 -23.69 -6.50
C ASP A 119 -9.98 -23.56 -7.37
N ASP A 120 -9.94 -22.68 -8.37
CA ASP A 120 -10.96 -22.49 -9.42
C ASP A 120 -10.88 -23.53 -10.56
N ASN A 121 -10.05 -24.57 -10.42
CA ASN A 121 -9.80 -25.64 -11.37
C ASN A 121 -9.09 -25.21 -12.68
N ARG A 122 -8.67 -23.93 -12.81
CA ARG A 122 -7.84 -23.49 -13.95
C ARG A 122 -6.46 -24.15 -13.88
N LEU A 123 -5.91 -24.45 -15.05
CA LEU A 123 -4.57 -25.03 -15.17
C LEU A 123 -3.51 -23.95 -14.91
N TYR A 124 -2.68 -24.16 -13.90
CA TYR A 124 -1.51 -23.32 -13.65
C TYR A 124 -0.29 -23.76 -14.48
N GLY A 125 -0.11 -25.08 -14.59
CA GLY A 125 1.08 -25.68 -15.17
C GLY A 125 1.23 -27.14 -14.74
N THR A 126 2.47 -27.60 -14.56
CA THR A 126 2.76 -28.99 -14.16
C THR A 126 3.82 -29.08 -13.06
N LEU A 127 3.68 -30.07 -12.19
CA LEU A 127 4.73 -30.57 -11.32
C LEU A 127 5.33 -31.80 -11.99
N CYS A 128 6.61 -31.75 -12.32
CA CYS A 128 7.29 -32.78 -13.08
C CYS A 128 8.52 -33.29 -12.33
N CYS A 129 8.85 -34.56 -12.54
CA CYS A 129 10.09 -35.18 -12.11
C CYS A 129 10.66 -36.03 -13.23
N PHE A 130 11.98 -36.06 -13.39
CA PHE A 130 12.63 -37.01 -14.29
C PHE A 130 13.98 -37.48 -13.76
N SER A 131 14.40 -38.63 -14.26
CA SER A 131 15.76 -39.16 -14.06
C SER A 131 16.37 -39.56 -15.39
N HIS A 132 17.70 -39.52 -15.44
CA HIS A 132 18.48 -39.89 -16.62
C HIS A 132 18.45 -41.40 -16.91
N GLN A 133 18.04 -42.20 -15.92
CA GLN A 133 17.91 -43.65 -16.03
C GLN A 133 16.44 -44.08 -15.92
N PRO A 134 16.06 -45.19 -16.58
CA PRO A 134 14.80 -45.87 -16.29
C PRO A 134 14.70 -46.25 -14.82
N ASN A 135 13.50 -46.13 -14.26
CA ASN A 135 13.21 -46.50 -12.88
C ASN A 135 11.96 -47.40 -12.84
N PRO A 136 12.12 -48.72 -12.97
CA PRO A 136 11.00 -49.66 -13.00
C PRO A 136 10.30 -49.81 -11.65
N ALA A 137 10.84 -49.24 -10.56
CA ALA A 137 10.21 -49.26 -9.25
C ALA A 137 9.08 -48.22 -9.12
N LEU A 138 9.03 -47.23 -10.01
CA LEU A 138 7.98 -46.21 -10.00
C LEU A 138 6.60 -46.82 -10.25
N GLY A 139 5.62 -46.45 -9.43
CA GLY A 139 4.26 -46.96 -9.52
C GLY A 139 3.19 -45.96 -9.10
N GLU A 140 1.97 -46.47 -8.90
CA GLU A 140 0.81 -45.64 -8.55
C GLU A 140 0.91 -44.95 -7.18
N HIS A 141 1.73 -45.49 -6.26
CA HIS A 141 1.97 -44.85 -4.98
C HIS A 141 2.75 -43.53 -5.14
N ASP A 142 3.79 -43.55 -5.96
CA ASP A 142 4.60 -42.37 -6.32
C ASP A 142 3.74 -41.31 -7.02
N MET A 143 2.87 -41.76 -7.92
CA MET A 143 1.91 -40.89 -8.59
C MET A 143 0.92 -40.26 -7.61
N SER A 144 0.43 -41.02 -6.63
CA SER A 144 -0.49 -40.51 -5.61
C SER A 144 0.18 -39.44 -4.74
N LEU A 145 1.44 -39.64 -4.37
CA LEU A 145 2.25 -38.65 -3.67
C LEU A 145 2.45 -37.39 -4.50
N LEU A 146 2.83 -37.54 -5.78
CA LEU A 146 3.05 -36.41 -6.67
C LEU A 146 1.76 -35.59 -6.88
N ARG A 147 0.60 -36.25 -7.02
CA ARG A 147 -0.72 -35.58 -7.06
C ARG A 147 -1.00 -34.80 -5.80
N ALA A 148 -0.77 -35.38 -4.62
CA ALA A 148 -1.00 -34.69 -3.35
C ALA A 148 -0.15 -33.42 -3.22
N PHE A 149 1.12 -33.46 -3.62
CA PHE A 149 1.97 -32.26 -3.67
C PHE A 149 1.50 -31.26 -4.73
N SER A 150 1.05 -31.72 -5.89
CA SER A 150 0.46 -30.86 -6.93
C SER A 150 -0.77 -30.11 -6.43
N ASP A 151 -1.68 -30.78 -5.73
CA ASP A 151 -2.88 -30.17 -5.15
C ASP A 151 -2.50 -29.11 -4.09
N LEU A 152 -1.51 -29.40 -3.25
CA LEU A 152 -0.99 -28.44 -2.27
C LEU A 152 -0.35 -27.21 -2.93
N LEU A 153 0.45 -27.41 -3.99
CA LEU A 153 1.02 -26.31 -4.77
C LEU A 153 -0.08 -25.48 -5.45
N GLY A 154 -1.13 -26.13 -5.95
CA GLY A 154 -2.30 -25.47 -6.51
C GLY A 154 -2.98 -24.52 -5.53
N LEU A 155 -3.21 -24.96 -4.29
CA LEU A 155 -3.74 -24.12 -3.22
C LEU A 155 -2.82 -22.93 -2.88
N HIS A 156 -1.51 -23.17 -2.80
CA HIS A 156 -0.52 -22.12 -2.54
C HIS A 156 -0.51 -21.05 -3.64
N PHE A 157 -0.44 -21.46 -4.91
CA PHE A 157 -0.44 -20.52 -6.04
C PHE A 157 -1.75 -19.75 -6.16
N SER A 158 -2.88 -20.35 -5.78
CA SER A 158 -4.18 -19.67 -5.75
C SER A 158 -4.19 -18.56 -4.71
N ALA A 159 -3.73 -18.83 -3.49
CA ALA A 159 -3.63 -17.84 -2.43
C ALA A 159 -2.69 -16.68 -2.80
N THR A 160 -1.50 -16.98 -3.32
CA THR A 160 -0.53 -15.95 -3.72
C THR A 160 -1.05 -15.12 -4.90
N SER A 161 -1.70 -15.75 -5.89
CA SER A 161 -2.28 -15.05 -7.04
C SER A 161 -3.44 -14.13 -6.62
N ALA A 162 -4.28 -14.57 -5.67
CA ALA A 162 -5.39 -13.75 -5.17
C ALA A 162 -4.87 -12.50 -4.43
N VAL A 163 -3.85 -12.66 -3.57
CA VAL A 163 -3.21 -11.52 -2.87
C VAL A 163 -2.56 -10.56 -3.86
N GLN A 164 -1.80 -11.07 -4.83
CA GLN A 164 -1.16 -10.24 -5.85
C GLN A 164 -2.21 -9.52 -6.70
N HIS A 165 -3.25 -10.21 -7.14
CA HIS A 165 -4.33 -9.61 -7.94
C HIS A 165 -5.09 -8.53 -7.15
N ALA A 166 -5.37 -8.76 -5.86
CA ALA A 166 -5.98 -7.75 -5.00
C ALA A 166 -5.08 -6.53 -4.84
N ARG A 167 -3.76 -6.72 -4.68
CA ARG A 167 -2.78 -5.64 -4.61
C ARG A 167 -2.70 -4.86 -5.92
N ASP A 168 -2.68 -5.55 -7.07
CA ASP A 168 -2.63 -4.92 -8.39
C ASP A 168 -3.92 -4.14 -8.69
N LYS A 169 -5.07 -4.69 -8.31
CA LYS A 169 -6.37 -4.00 -8.40
C LYS A 169 -6.37 -2.74 -7.55
N ALA A 170 -5.97 -2.84 -6.28
CA ALA A 170 -5.90 -1.68 -5.39
C ALA A 170 -4.91 -0.63 -5.93
N ALA A 171 -3.75 -1.04 -6.44
CA ALA A 171 -2.81 -0.11 -7.08
C ALA A 171 -3.42 0.61 -8.29
N ASN A 172 -4.20 -0.10 -9.12
CA ASN A 172 -4.91 0.51 -10.23
C ASN A 172 -6.01 1.48 -9.77
N GLU A 173 -6.75 1.16 -8.71
CA GLU A 173 -7.72 2.10 -8.11
C GLU A 173 -7.05 3.40 -7.65
N ILE A 174 -5.88 3.31 -7.00
CA ILE A 174 -5.11 4.50 -6.59
C ILE A 174 -4.63 5.31 -7.81
N ARG A 175 -4.14 4.64 -8.87
CA ARG A 175 -3.75 5.33 -10.11
C ARG A 175 -4.93 6.05 -10.76
N LEU A 176 -6.11 5.44 -10.77
CA LEU A 176 -7.33 6.08 -11.26
C LEU A 176 -7.72 7.30 -10.41
N ALA A 177 -7.54 7.23 -9.08
CA ALA A 177 -7.79 8.36 -8.19
C ALA A 177 -6.87 9.57 -8.44
N MET A 178 -5.70 9.36 -9.05
CA MET A 178 -4.77 10.42 -9.46
C MET A 178 -5.00 10.92 -10.90
N GLN A 179 -6.02 10.43 -11.59
CA GLN A 179 -6.34 10.81 -12.97
C GLN A 179 -7.52 11.78 -13.03
N GLY A 180 -7.47 12.68 -14.01
CA GLY A 180 -8.56 13.63 -14.28
C GLY A 180 -8.86 14.51 -13.07
N ASN A 181 -10.13 14.55 -12.67
CA ASN A 181 -10.63 15.31 -11.52
C ASN A 181 -11.09 14.39 -10.36
N ALA A 182 -10.62 13.14 -10.32
CA ALA A 182 -11.05 12.19 -9.29
C ALA A 182 -10.61 12.63 -7.89
N LEU A 183 -9.36 13.07 -7.75
CA LEU A 183 -8.92 13.86 -6.60
C LEU A 183 -9.21 15.34 -6.87
N ARG A 184 -9.94 15.98 -5.97
CA ARG A 184 -10.15 17.43 -6.00
C ARG A 184 -9.85 18.07 -4.64
N PRO A 185 -9.37 19.32 -4.63
CA PRO A 185 -9.19 20.07 -3.41
C PRO A 185 -10.50 20.72 -2.99
N VAL A 186 -10.77 20.72 -1.68
CA VAL A 186 -11.76 21.60 -1.04
C VAL A 186 -11.06 22.42 0.02
N PHE A 187 -11.61 23.59 0.32
CA PHE A 187 -10.97 24.60 1.15
C PHE A 187 -11.85 24.89 2.35
N GLN A 188 -11.29 24.80 3.55
CA GLN A 188 -11.98 25.18 4.77
C GLN A 188 -11.34 26.45 5.35
N PRO A 189 -12.12 27.51 5.60
CA PRO A 189 -11.57 28.79 6.02
C PRO A 189 -11.12 28.77 7.48
N VAL A 190 -9.99 29.44 7.73
CA VAL A 190 -9.44 29.71 9.05
C VAL A 190 -9.61 31.19 9.37
N TYR A 191 -10.15 31.52 10.53
CA TYR A 191 -10.43 32.90 10.94
C TYR A 191 -9.56 33.32 12.11
N THR A 192 -9.12 34.58 12.10
CA THR A 192 -8.52 35.21 13.28
C THR A 192 -9.61 35.49 14.31
N ILE A 193 -9.48 34.93 15.51
CA ILE A 193 -10.48 35.10 16.58
C ILE A 193 -10.63 36.58 16.97
N ALA A 194 -9.51 37.29 17.16
CA ALA A 194 -9.52 38.67 17.64
C ALA A 194 -10.19 39.68 16.70
N THR A 195 -10.15 39.43 15.38
CA THR A 195 -10.64 40.39 14.38
C THR A 195 -11.82 39.87 13.56
N GLY A 196 -12.10 38.57 13.62
CA GLY A 196 -13.07 37.90 12.75
C GLY A 196 -12.67 37.86 11.28
N LYS A 197 -11.45 38.28 10.93
CA LYS A 197 -10.96 38.30 9.54
C LYS A 197 -10.53 36.91 9.09
N LEU A 198 -10.73 36.63 7.80
CA LEU A 198 -10.22 35.43 7.15
C LEU A 198 -8.68 35.47 7.17
N HIS A 199 -8.08 34.44 7.71
CA HIS A 199 -6.62 34.26 7.78
C HIS A 199 -6.10 33.48 6.58
N GLY A 200 -6.85 32.46 6.16
CA GLY A 200 -6.46 31.58 5.07
C GLY A 200 -7.39 30.39 4.95
N PHE A 201 -6.91 29.35 4.29
CA PHE A 201 -7.64 28.11 4.09
C PHE A 201 -6.77 26.90 4.40
N GLU A 202 -7.35 25.89 5.00
CA GLU A 202 -6.84 24.53 4.93
C GLU A 202 -7.34 23.86 3.64
N CYS A 203 -6.44 23.25 2.89
CA CYS A 203 -6.76 22.48 1.70
C CYS A 203 -6.89 21.00 2.04
N LEU A 204 -8.11 20.48 1.87
CA LEU A 204 -8.47 19.10 2.15
C LEU A 204 -8.71 18.33 0.85
N SER A 205 -8.21 17.10 0.79
CA SER A 205 -8.47 16.21 -0.36
C SER A 205 -9.89 15.67 -0.32
N ARG A 206 -10.56 15.58 -1.48
CA ARG A 206 -11.80 14.84 -1.68
C ARG A 206 -11.66 13.95 -2.91
N PHE A 207 -12.20 12.75 -2.83
CA PHE A 207 -12.15 11.75 -3.89
C PHE A 207 -13.56 11.50 -4.40
N ASP A 208 -13.82 11.89 -5.64
CA ASP A 208 -15.11 11.72 -6.31
C ASP A 208 -15.11 10.39 -7.10
N LEU A 209 -14.99 9.28 -6.37
CA LEU A 209 -15.05 7.91 -6.90
C LEU A 209 -16.10 7.11 -6.14
N GLU A 210 -16.81 6.23 -6.86
CA GLU A 210 -17.79 5.31 -6.27
C GLU A 210 -17.18 3.91 -6.07
N PRO A 211 -17.41 3.26 -4.93
CA PRO A 211 -18.15 3.76 -3.76
C PRO A 211 -17.40 4.84 -2.98
N PHE A 212 -18.13 5.77 -2.35
CA PHE A 212 -17.53 6.81 -1.51
C PHE A 212 -16.61 6.22 -0.43
N ARG A 213 -15.42 6.80 -0.33
CA ARG A 213 -14.40 6.47 0.66
C ARG A 213 -13.79 7.77 1.20
N PRO A 214 -13.63 7.93 2.53
CA PRO A 214 -13.01 9.11 3.10
C PRO A 214 -11.50 9.18 2.77
N PRO A 215 -10.89 10.38 2.80
CA PRO A 215 -9.51 10.57 2.35
C PRO A 215 -8.47 9.72 3.09
N ASP A 216 -8.61 9.54 4.41
CA ASP A 216 -7.73 8.71 5.24
C ASP A 216 -7.62 7.27 4.72
N GLN A 217 -8.72 6.69 4.27
CA GLN A 217 -8.73 5.34 3.70
C GLN A 217 -8.10 5.29 2.31
N TRP A 218 -8.16 6.36 1.51
CA TRP A 218 -7.44 6.44 0.24
C TRP A 218 -5.93 6.50 0.46
N PHE A 219 -5.46 7.38 1.34
CA PHE A 219 -4.04 7.49 1.67
C PHE A 219 -3.52 6.19 2.31
N LYS A 220 -4.28 5.56 3.21
CA LYS A 220 -3.91 4.26 3.79
C LYS A 220 -3.76 3.17 2.72
N ALA A 221 -4.75 3.02 1.83
CA ALA A 221 -4.68 2.05 0.75
C ALA A 221 -3.50 2.31 -0.20
N ALA A 222 -3.19 3.58 -0.49
CA ALA A 222 -2.02 3.95 -1.28
C ALA A 222 -0.70 3.53 -0.60
N HIS A 223 -0.57 3.70 0.71
CA HIS A 223 0.60 3.21 1.45
C HIS A 223 0.74 1.69 1.39
N GLU A 224 -0.35 0.94 1.55
CA GLU A 224 -0.35 -0.53 1.52
C GLU A 224 0.15 -1.10 0.17
N VAL A 225 -0.12 -0.40 -0.94
CA VAL A 225 0.31 -0.79 -2.29
C VAL A 225 1.62 -0.11 -2.74
N GLY A 226 2.21 0.77 -1.94
CA GLY A 226 3.47 1.47 -2.25
C GLY A 226 3.33 2.72 -3.11
N LEU A 227 2.12 3.27 -3.22
CA LEU A 227 1.80 4.52 -3.95
C LEU A 227 1.51 5.72 -3.03
N GLY A 228 1.75 5.59 -1.72
CA GLY A 228 1.44 6.61 -0.71
C GLY A 228 2.04 7.99 -1.02
N LEU A 229 3.37 8.04 -1.23
CA LEU A 229 4.07 9.29 -1.56
C LEU A 229 3.63 9.88 -2.90
N GLU A 230 3.28 9.03 -3.88
CA GLU A 230 2.84 9.50 -5.20
C GLU A 230 1.47 10.20 -5.11
N LEU A 231 0.54 9.59 -4.36
CA LEU A 231 -0.78 10.17 -4.10
C LEU A 231 -0.67 11.46 -3.30
N GLU A 232 0.15 11.49 -2.25
CA GLU A 232 0.39 12.68 -1.44
C GLU A 232 0.98 13.83 -2.27
N ARG A 233 2.00 13.53 -3.08
CA ARG A 233 2.59 14.51 -4.00
C ARG A 233 1.55 15.06 -4.97
N HIS A 234 0.69 14.21 -5.53
CA HIS A 234 -0.38 14.64 -6.43
C HIS A 234 -1.43 15.51 -5.72
N ALA A 235 -1.78 15.19 -4.47
CA ALA A 235 -2.68 16.00 -3.66
C ALA A 235 -2.12 17.40 -3.40
N ILE A 236 -0.84 17.49 -3.01
CA ILE A 236 -0.16 18.77 -2.76
C ILE A 236 -0.03 19.57 -4.07
N ASP A 237 0.35 18.95 -5.18
CA ASP A 237 0.42 19.61 -6.50
C ASP A 237 -0.93 20.23 -6.89
N THR A 238 -2.00 19.46 -6.69
CA THR A 238 -3.38 19.89 -6.95
C THR A 238 -3.78 21.07 -6.05
N ALA A 239 -3.40 21.05 -4.77
CA ALA A 239 -3.64 22.13 -3.83
C ALA A 239 -2.90 23.42 -4.23
N LEU A 240 -1.61 23.30 -4.57
CA LEU A 240 -0.75 24.43 -4.96
C LEU A 240 -1.19 25.05 -6.29
N GLY A 241 -1.73 24.26 -7.22
CA GLY A 241 -2.35 24.77 -8.44
C GLY A 241 -3.51 25.74 -8.17
N ALA A 242 -4.14 25.67 -7.00
CA ALA A 242 -5.18 26.61 -6.58
C ALA A 242 -4.62 27.90 -5.93
N LEU A 243 -3.41 27.86 -5.37
CA LEU A 243 -2.80 28.98 -4.64
C LEU A 243 -2.69 30.25 -5.50
N GLY A 244 -2.34 30.09 -6.78
CA GLY A 244 -2.23 31.21 -7.73
C GLY A 244 -3.56 31.95 -8.01
N ARG A 245 -4.71 31.36 -7.62
CA ARG A 245 -6.04 31.96 -7.77
C ARG A 245 -6.53 32.64 -6.49
N LEU A 246 -5.90 32.36 -5.34
CA LEU A 246 -6.26 32.94 -4.06
C LEU A 246 -5.59 34.32 -3.87
N PRO A 247 -6.28 35.32 -3.31
CA PRO A 247 -5.72 36.61 -2.89
C PRO A 247 -4.40 36.49 -2.12
N THR A 248 -3.49 37.43 -2.39
CA THR A 248 -2.06 37.36 -2.02
C THR A 248 -1.79 37.41 -0.52
N ASP A 249 -2.76 37.83 0.28
CA ASP A 249 -2.70 37.98 1.73
C ASP A 249 -3.14 36.71 2.49
N TRP A 250 -3.68 35.71 1.80
CA TRP A 250 -4.13 34.48 2.45
C TRP A 250 -3.13 33.36 2.38
N LEU A 251 -3.04 32.64 3.50
CA LEU A 251 -2.30 31.40 3.63
C LEU A 251 -3.11 30.21 3.14
N LEU A 252 -2.39 29.21 2.63
CA LEU A 252 -2.92 27.92 2.24
C LEU A 252 -2.17 26.83 3.00
N ALA A 253 -2.88 26.12 3.87
CA ALA A 253 -2.33 24.98 4.58
C ALA A 253 -2.54 23.70 3.78
N VAL A 254 -1.51 22.86 3.72
CA VAL A 254 -1.53 21.55 3.04
C VAL A 254 -0.97 20.49 3.97
N ASN A 255 -1.69 19.38 4.07
CA ASN A 255 -1.25 18.19 4.79
C ASN A 255 -0.01 17.59 4.11
N CYS A 256 1.03 17.28 4.88
CA CYS A 256 2.26 16.68 4.40
C CYS A 256 2.90 15.73 5.41
N SER A 257 3.34 14.56 4.96
CA SER A 257 4.03 13.57 5.77
C SER A 257 5.53 13.88 5.90
N PRO A 258 6.14 13.57 7.06
CA PRO A 258 7.60 13.63 7.22
C PRO A 258 8.36 12.86 6.13
N GLN A 259 7.81 11.72 5.71
CA GLN A 259 8.40 10.84 4.70
C GLN A 259 8.50 11.55 3.35
N LEU A 260 7.46 12.29 2.92
CA LEU A 260 7.51 13.04 1.67
C LEU A 260 8.54 14.17 1.72
N ILE A 261 8.64 14.88 2.85
CA ILE A 261 9.62 15.95 3.05
C ILE A 261 11.04 15.40 2.96
N GLN A 262 11.34 14.32 3.71
CA GLN A 262 12.66 13.69 3.75
C GLN A 262 13.05 13.02 2.42
N SER A 263 12.08 12.57 1.61
CA SER A 263 12.34 12.00 0.29
C SER A 263 12.90 13.00 -0.73
N GLY A 264 12.85 14.32 -0.43
CA GLY A 264 13.22 15.39 -1.35
C GLY A 264 12.26 15.55 -2.53
N GLN A 265 11.12 14.84 -2.55
CA GLN A 265 10.10 15.00 -3.58
C GLN A 265 9.34 16.33 -3.43
N LEU A 266 9.03 16.76 -2.20
CA LEU A 266 8.33 18.01 -1.95
C LEU A 266 9.12 19.25 -2.44
N PRO A 267 10.43 19.42 -2.12
CA PRO A 267 11.21 20.52 -2.68
C PRO A 267 11.27 20.54 -4.21
N ARG A 268 11.30 19.37 -4.86
CA ARG A 268 11.26 19.26 -6.33
C ARG A 268 9.91 19.67 -6.89
N LEU A 269 8.82 19.30 -6.22
CA LEU A 269 7.47 19.70 -6.60
C LEU A 269 7.29 21.22 -6.52
N LEU A 270 7.76 21.82 -5.43
CA LEU A 270 7.65 23.26 -5.16
C LEU A 270 8.59 24.13 -6.01
N GLY A 271 9.44 23.54 -6.86
CA GLY A 271 10.51 24.26 -7.58
C GLY A 271 11.57 24.87 -6.64
N SER A 272 12.72 25.29 -7.18
CA SER A 272 13.80 25.90 -6.37
C SER A 272 13.49 27.31 -5.89
N ASP A 273 12.75 28.09 -6.70
CA ASP A 273 12.67 29.55 -6.57
C ASP A 273 11.26 30.06 -6.23
N GLN A 274 10.30 29.18 -5.99
CA GLN A 274 8.94 29.59 -5.64
C GLN A 274 8.89 30.17 -4.22
N ASP A 275 8.28 31.33 -4.07
CA ASP A 275 7.93 31.93 -2.78
C ASP A 275 6.90 31.05 -2.06
N LEU A 276 7.24 30.62 -0.85
CA LEU A 276 6.42 29.76 0.00
C LEU A 276 5.84 30.51 1.20
N SER A 277 5.96 31.85 1.25
CA SER A 277 5.44 32.70 2.33
C SER A 277 3.95 32.52 2.64
N ARG A 278 3.19 31.95 1.70
CA ARG A 278 1.76 31.67 1.80
C ARG A 278 1.43 30.20 2.01
N VAL A 279 2.42 29.33 2.18
CA VAL A 279 2.23 27.89 2.31
C VAL A 279 2.53 27.45 3.73
N THR A 280 1.52 26.90 4.40
CA THR A 280 1.69 26.19 5.67
C THR A 280 1.74 24.69 5.40
N LEU A 281 2.79 24.01 5.86
CA LEU A 281 2.88 22.56 5.81
C LEU A 281 2.35 22.00 7.13
N GLU A 282 1.38 21.09 7.08
CA GLU A 282 0.79 20.49 8.28
C GLU A 282 1.29 19.05 8.46
N ILE A 283 1.87 18.76 9.63
CA ILE A 283 2.31 17.42 10.03
C ILE A 283 1.46 16.97 11.21
N THR A 284 0.80 15.81 11.11
CA THR A 284 -0.02 15.27 12.20
C THR A 284 0.82 14.82 13.39
N GLU A 285 0.30 14.95 14.61
CA GLU A 285 1.03 14.57 15.83
C GLU A 285 1.42 13.09 15.92
N HIS A 286 0.68 12.23 15.19
CA HIS A 286 0.90 10.78 15.14
C HIS A 286 1.86 10.36 14.02
N ALA A 287 2.34 11.30 13.20
CA ALA A 287 3.28 10.99 12.13
C ALA A 287 4.58 10.42 12.71
N ALA A 288 4.94 9.21 12.26
CA ALA A 288 6.18 8.57 12.67
C ALA A 288 7.38 9.37 12.12
N VAL A 289 8.26 9.81 13.02
CA VAL A 289 9.52 10.48 12.69
C VAL A 289 10.67 9.71 13.33
N ASP A 290 11.41 9.00 12.48
CA ASP A 290 12.56 8.20 12.91
C ASP A 290 13.76 9.09 13.28
N ASP A 291 13.99 10.15 12.50
CA ASP A 291 15.08 11.10 12.68
C ASP A 291 14.59 12.54 12.51
N TYR A 292 14.36 13.20 13.65
CA TYR A 292 13.96 14.62 13.71
C TYR A 292 15.00 15.57 13.14
N ARG A 293 16.30 15.23 13.22
CA ARG A 293 17.36 16.07 12.66
C ARG A 293 17.32 16.02 11.14
N ALA A 294 17.19 14.83 10.56
CA ALA A 294 17.04 14.68 9.12
C ALA A 294 15.78 15.40 8.60
N LEU A 295 14.67 15.36 9.35
CA LEU A 295 13.47 16.11 9.01
C LEU A 295 13.68 17.63 9.09
N ALA A 296 14.32 18.13 10.13
CA ALA A 296 14.65 19.55 10.28
C ALA A 296 15.56 20.04 9.14
N ASP A 297 16.59 19.25 8.77
CA ASP A 297 17.48 19.55 7.64
C ASP A 297 16.72 19.59 6.31
N ALA A 298 15.72 18.71 6.12
CA ALA A 298 14.87 18.68 4.94
C ALA A 298 13.84 19.83 4.90
N LEU A 299 13.38 20.30 6.06
CA LEU A 299 12.48 21.46 6.20
C LEU A 299 13.20 22.81 6.00
N ALA A 300 14.46 22.91 6.41
CA ALA A 300 15.20 24.18 6.42
C ALA A 300 15.21 24.93 5.06
N PRO A 301 15.38 24.28 3.89
CA PRO A 301 15.25 24.95 2.60
C PRO A 301 13.84 25.51 2.33
N LEU A 302 12.79 24.83 2.78
CA LEU A 302 11.40 25.28 2.60
C LEU A 302 11.09 26.48 3.50
N ARG A 303 11.52 26.43 4.77
CA ARG A 303 11.37 27.56 5.71
C ARG A 303 12.15 28.80 5.27
N ARG A 304 13.35 28.64 4.70
CA ARG A 304 14.11 29.76 4.11
C ARG A 304 13.38 30.47 2.96
N ARG A 305 12.44 29.79 2.31
CA ARG A 305 11.59 30.34 1.24
C ARG A 305 10.26 30.88 1.76
N GLY A 306 10.06 30.89 3.08
CA GLY A 306 8.87 31.44 3.73
C GLY A 306 7.81 30.43 4.17
N ALA A 307 7.98 29.13 3.88
CA ALA A 307 7.01 28.13 4.31
C ALA A 307 6.93 28.09 5.85
N THR A 308 5.73 28.07 6.38
CA THR A 308 5.47 27.84 7.81
C THR A 308 5.14 26.37 8.06
N LEU A 309 5.33 25.94 9.30
CA LEU A 309 5.03 24.58 9.74
C LEU A 309 3.93 24.59 10.80
N ALA A 310 2.93 23.73 10.65
CA ALA A 310 1.94 23.44 11.66
C ALA A 310 2.07 22.01 12.17
N VAL A 311 1.83 21.82 13.47
CA VAL A 311 1.53 20.49 14.02
C VAL A 311 0.02 20.35 14.13
N ASP A 312 -0.50 19.31 13.48
CA ASP A 312 -1.93 19.01 13.39
C ASP A 312 -2.39 17.99 14.44
N ASP A 313 -3.69 18.03 14.78
CA ASP A 313 -4.35 17.20 15.78
C ASP A 313 -3.70 17.23 17.19
N ALA A 314 -3.09 18.35 17.59
CA ALA A 314 -2.34 18.41 18.83
C ALA A 314 -3.23 18.16 20.06
N GLY A 315 -2.87 17.12 20.84
CA GLY A 315 -3.50 16.77 22.09
C GLY A 315 -4.60 15.72 21.99
N ALA A 316 -4.78 15.07 20.82
CA ALA A 316 -5.53 13.82 20.71
C ALA A 316 -4.78 12.63 21.36
N GLY A 317 -3.47 12.76 21.63
CA GLY A 317 -2.64 11.77 22.33
C GLY A 317 -1.46 12.32 23.16
N TYR A 318 -0.72 11.42 23.82
CA TYR A 318 0.42 11.76 24.70
C TYR A 318 1.72 12.13 23.94
N SER A 319 1.80 11.82 22.64
CA SER A 319 3.02 11.98 21.81
C SER A 319 3.25 13.41 21.30
N SER A 320 2.30 14.32 21.49
CA SER A 320 2.24 15.66 20.89
C SER A 320 3.40 16.57 21.31
N MET A 321 3.72 16.61 22.61
CA MET A 321 4.64 17.61 23.15
C MET A 321 6.08 17.40 22.67
N ARG A 322 6.53 16.14 22.61
CA ARG A 322 7.85 15.81 22.08
C ARG A 322 7.95 16.19 20.61
N HIS A 323 6.90 15.94 19.84
CA HIS A 323 6.84 16.28 18.42
C HIS A 323 6.98 17.79 18.21
N ILE A 324 6.18 18.58 18.95
CA ILE A 324 6.21 20.04 18.92
C ILE A 324 7.59 20.60 19.27
N LEU A 325 8.21 20.10 20.36
CA LEU A 325 9.53 20.57 20.81
C LEU A 325 10.63 20.35 19.76
N HIS A 326 10.57 19.24 19.01
CA HIS A 326 11.57 18.95 17.98
C HIS A 326 11.29 19.64 16.65
N LEU A 327 10.03 19.79 16.27
CA LEU A 327 9.64 20.44 15.02
C LEU A 327 9.73 21.97 15.07
N GLN A 328 9.56 22.56 16.26
CA GLN A 328 9.51 24.01 16.46
C GLN A 328 8.54 24.67 15.46
N PRO A 329 7.25 24.29 15.49
CA PRO A 329 6.29 24.74 14.51
C PRO A 329 5.94 26.21 14.70
N ASP A 330 5.51 26.85 13.62
CA ASP A 330 4.97 28.21 13.64
C ASP A 330 3.51 28.20 14.12
N MET A 331 2.79 27.07 13.93
CA MET A 331 1.38 26.92 14.32
C MET A 331 1.13 25.57 15.04
N ILE A 332 0.22 25.57 16.00
CA ILE A 332 -0.26 24.34 16.67
C ILE A 332 -1.77 24.29 16.53
N LYS A 333 -2.29 23.23 15.91
CA LYS A 333 -3.73 23.03 15.70
C LYS A 333 -4.27 22.12 16.81
N LEU A 334 -5.18 22.63 17.62
CA LEU A 334 -5.84 21.88 18.69
C LEU A 334 -6.89 20.95 18.08
N ASP A 335 -6.76 19.67 18.38
CA ASP A 335 -7.72 18.66 17.93
C ASP A 335 -9.14 18.95 18.43
N MET A 336 -10.12 18.50 17.64
CA MET A 336 -11.55 18.64 17.94
C MET A 336 -11.93 18.02 19.29
N SER A 337 -11.24 16.98 19.76
CA SER A 337 -11.49 16.37 21.08
C SER A 337 -11.17 17.30 22.26
N ILE A 338 -10.38 18.35 22.04
CA ILE A 338 -10.10 19.42 23.01
C ILE A 338 -11.06 20.59 22.81
N THR A 339 -11.36 20.93 21.55
CA THR A 339 -12.25 22.05 21.21
C THR A 339 -13.70 21.78 21.61
N HIS A 340 -14.23 20.60 21.33
CA HIS A 340 -15.62 20.27 21.61
C HIS A 340 -15.93 20.39 23.11
N ASP A 341 -17.07 20.97 23.45
CA ASP A 341 -17.54 21.19 24.83
C ASP A 341 -16.55 21.95 25.75
N VAL A 342 -15.56 22.69 25.21
CA VAL A 342 -14.56 23.44 26.02
C VAL A 342 -15.19 24.51 26.93
N ASP A 343 -16.38 24.97 26.56
CA ASP A 343 -17.23 25.92 27.28
C ASP A 343 -17.89 25.31 28.54
N THR A 344 -18.06 23.99 28.60
CA THR A 344 -18.71 23.28 29.72
C THR A 344 -17.75 22.34 30.45
N ASP A 345 -16.78 21.73 29.77
CA ASP A 345 -15.80 20.82 30.36
C ASP A 345 -14.59 21.59 30.91
N ARG A 346 -14.43 21.55 32.24
CA ARG A 346 -13.32 22.21 32.94
C ARG A 346 -11.96 21.62 32.59
N SER A 347 -11.86 20.31 32.36
CA SER A 347 -10.62 19.62 32.04
C SER A 347 -10.13 19.97 30.64
N ARG A 348 -11.04 19.95 29.64
CA ARG A 348 -10.72 20.40 28.28
C ARG A 348 -10.30 21.86 28.26
N ARG A 349 -11.02 22.73 29.00
CA ARG A 349 -10.65 24.15 29.15
C ARG A 349 -9.26 24.36 29.76
N ALA A 350 -8.94 23.61 30.81
CA ALA A 350 -7.62 23.68 31.45
C ALA A 350 -6.51 23.21 30.51
N LEU A 351 -6.75 22.12 29.76
CA LEU A 351 -5.81 21.60 28.77
C LEU A 351 -5.59 22.58 27.62
N ALA A 352 -6.67 23.09 27.02
CA ALA A 352 -6.61 24.12 25.98
C ALA A 352 -5.85 25.36 26.46
N LYS A 353 -6.08 25.82 27.70
CA LYS A 353 -5.34 26.94 28.27
C LYS A 353 -3.85 26.65 28.41
N GLY A 354 -3.51 25.45 28.90
CA GLY A 354 -2.13 25.01 29.07
C GLY A 354 -1.38 24.95 27.74
N LEU A 355 -1.99 24.31 26.73
CA LEU A 355 -1.43 24.23 25.38
C LEU A 355 -1.29 25.60 24.72
N THR A 356 -2.29 26.48 24.87
CA THR A 356 -2.23 27.86 24.36
C THR A 356 -1.09 28.63 24.99
N SER A 357 -0.94 28.55 26.31
CA SER A 357 0.14 29.25 27.02
C SER A 357 1.51 28.71 26.63
N PHE A 358 1.64 27.39 26.46
CA PHE A 358 2.87 26.77 26.01
C PHE A 358 3.25 27.19 24.58
N ALA A 359 2.27 27.17 23.65
CA ALA A 359 2.47 27.58 22.27
C ALA A 359 3.00 29.01 22.17
N HIS A 360 2.37 29.94 22.91
CA HIS A 360 2.80 31.34 22.94
C HIS A 360 4.21 31.53 23.50
N GLU A 361 4.60 30.75 24.52
CA GLU A 361 5.95 30.80 25.11
C GLU A 361 7.04 30.38 24.11
N ILE A 362 6.74 29.44 23.21
CA ILE A 362 7.67 29.01 22.15
C ILE A 362 7.52 29.82 20.85
N GLY A 363 6.63 30.81 20.83
CA GLY A 363 6.40 31.68 19.67
C GLY A 363 5.50 31.11 18.58
N SER A 364 4.76 30.03 18.86
CA SER A 364 3.77 29.46 17.94
C SER A 364 2.39 30.12 18.12
N VAL A 365 1.62 30.22 17.04
CA VAL A 365 0.19 30.57 17.11
C VAL A 365 -0.67 29.32 17.28
N VAL A 366 -1.86 29.48 17.86
CA VAL A 366 -2.78 28.36 18.09
C VAL A 366 -4.02 28.46 17.23
N VAL A 367 -4.37 27.36 16.57
CA VAL A 367 -5.59 27.18 15.79
C VAL A 367 -6.49 26.21 16.53
N ALA A 368 -7.72 26.58 16.84
CA ALA A 368 -8.72 25.62 17.33
C ALA A 368 -9.51 25.03 16.17
N GLU A 369 -9.52 23.70 16.06
CA GLU A 369 -10.27 22.98 15.04
C GLU A 369 -11.61 22.46 15.54
N GLY A 370 -12.56 22.29 14.64
CA GLY A 370 -13.86 21.71 14.96
C GLY A 370 -14.76 22.63 15.78
N VAL A 371 -14.62 23.96 15.66
CA VAL A 371 -15.55 24.88 16.34
C VAL A 371 -16.95 24.76 15.70
N GLU A 372 -17.95 24.33 16.46
CA GLU A 372 -19.32 24.14 15.96
C GLU A 372 -20.32 25.15 16.56
N THR A 373 -20.03 25.69 17.74
CA THR A 373 -20.94 26.57 18.48
C THR A 373 -20.33 27.94 18.83
N ALA A 374 -21.20 28.91 19.13
CA ALA A 374 -20.77 30.23 19.58
C ALA A 374 -20.16 30.18 20.98
N GLU A 375 -20.65 29.27 21.82
CA GLU A 375 -20.18 29.03 23.18
C GLU A 375 -18.74 28.52 23.19
N GLU A 376 -18.42 27.52 22.35
CA GLU A 376 -17.04 27.04 22.15
C GLU A 376 -16.13 28.16 21.65
N PHE A 377 -16.57 28.92 20.63
CA PHE A 377 -15.81 30.05 20.10
C PHE A 377 -15.48 31.09 21.19
N ASN A 378 -16.47 31.49 21.99
CA ASN A 378 -16.31 32.48 23.06
C ASN A 378 -15.38 31.96 24.18
N ALA A 379 -15.48 30.67 24.51
CA ALA A 379 -14.58 30.03 25.46
C ALA A 379 -13.14 30.06 24.94
N LEU A 380 -12.88 29.61 23.71
CA LEU A 380 -11.56 29.62 23.08
C LEU A 380 -10.95 31.04 23.00
N ALA A 381 -11.77 32.03 22.63
CA ALA A 381 -11.37 33.44 22.63
C ALA A 381 -10.93 33.91 24.01
N SER A 382 -11.65 33.52 25.07
CA SER A 382 -11.31 33.85 26.45
C SER A 382 -10.02 33.17 26.94
N LEU A 383 -9.65 32.04 26.33
CA LEU A 383 -8.40 31.34 26.62
C LEU A 383 -7.19 31.95 25.91
N GLY A 384 -7.43 32.82 24.93
CA GLY A 384 -6.39 33.47 24.12
C GLY A 384 -5.99 32.68 22.87
N VAL A 385 -6.84 31.78 22.38
CA VAL A 385 -6.59 31.10 21.09
C VAL A 385 -6.58 32.15 19.97
N ASP A 386 -5.66 32.01 19.01
CA ASP A 386 -5.40 33.02 17.98
C ASP A 386 -6.33 32.87 16.77
N LEU A 387 -6.48 31.64 16.29
CA LEU A 387 -7.19 31.27 15.07
C LEU A 387 -8.25 30.19 15.35
N ALA A 388 -9.30 30.13 14.53
CA ALA A 388 -10.33 29.12 14.62
C ALA A 388 -10.81 28.64 13.26
N GLN A 389 -11.11 27.34 13.18
CA GLN A 389 -11.68 26.66 12.02
C GLN A 389 -12.78 25.71 12.49
N GLY A 390 -13.90 25.66 11.75
CA GLY A 390 -14.99 24.76 12.08
C GLY A 390 -16.29 25.11 11.39
N TYR A 391 -17.30 24.25 11.56
CA TYR A 391 -18.60 24.37 10.91
C TYR A 391 -19.42 25.55 11.41
N PHE A 392 -19.09 26.10 12.59
CA PHE A 392 -19.61 27.38 13.07
C PHE A 392 -19.40 28.51 12.03
N PHE A 393 -18.28 28.49 11.32
CA PHE A 393 -17.95 29.49 10.30
C PHE A 393 -18.37 29.05 8.91
N ALA A 394 -17.84 27.91 8.45
CA ALA A 394 -18.15 27.34 7.15
C ALA A 394 -17.67 25.88 7.06
N LYS A 395 -18.39 25.09 6.26
CA LYS A 395 -17.94 23.76 5.83
C LYS A 395 -16.89 23.87 4.72
N PRO A 396 -16.05 22.84 4.50
CA PRO A 396 -15.17 22.76 3.35
C PRO A 396 -15.92 22.97 2.03
N MET A 397 -15.36 23.78 1.14
CA MET A 397 -16.03 24.24 -0.09
C MET A 397 -15.13 24.14 -1.32
N GLY A 398 -15.73 24.16 -2.51
CA GLY A 398 -14.98 24.16 -3.77
C GLY A 398 -14.22 25.46 -4.01
N SER A 399 -13.20 25.44 -4.86
CA SER A 399 -12.32 26.58 -5.16
C SER A 399 -13.06 27.86 -5.55
N ALA A 400 -14.12 27.77 -6.36
CA ALA A 400 -14.92 28.94 -6.77
C ALA A 400 -15.62 29.61 -5.58
N GLN A 401 -16.16 28.82 -4.65
CA GLN A 401 -16.81 29.33 -3.44
C GLN A 401 -15.79 29.93 -2.47
N ALA A 402 -14.63 29.29 -2.31
CA ALA A 402 -13.55 29.81 -1.49
C ALA A 402 -13.05 31.19 -1.99
N LEU A 403 -12.88 31.32 -3.31
CA LEU A 403 -12.51 32.60 -3.92
C LEU A 403 -13.57 33.68 -3.72
N ALA A 404 -14.84 33.36 -3.95
CA ALA A 404 -15.94 34.29 -3.74
C ALA A 404 -16.06 34.74 -2.27
N MET A 405 -15.86 33.80 -1.33
CA MET A 405 -15.96 34.08 0.11
C MET A 405 -15.01 35.17 0.53
N GLY A 406 -13.73 35.06 0.17
CA GLY A 406 -12.80 36.05 0.67
C GLY A 406 -12.72 37.32 -0.19
N LEU A 407 -13.20 37.32 -1.45
CA LEU A 407 -13.45 38.58 -2.17
C LEU A 407 -14.60 39.39 -1.55
N ALA A 408 -15.59 38.73 -0.95
CA ALA A 408 -16.72 39.39 -0.29
C ALA A 408 -16.42 39.87 1.15
N ARG A 409 -15.28 39.47 1.73
CA ARG A 409 -14.88 39.76 3.11
C ARG A 409 -13.52 40.49 3.23
N ALA A 410 -12.89 40.80 2.10
CA ALA A 410 -11.81 41.78 1.99
C ALA A 410 -12.40 43.20 1.97
#